data_AF-A0A2J4P7F4-F1
#
_entry.id   AF-A0A2J4P7F4-F1
#
_cell.length_a   1.000
_cell.length_b   1.000
_cell.length_c   1.000
_cell.angle_alpha   90.00
_cell.angle_beta   90.00
_cell.angle_gamma   90.00
#
_symmetry.space_group_name_H-M   'P 1'
#
loop_
_entity.id
_entity.type
_entity.pdbx_description
1 polymer ?
#
loop_
_entity_poly.entity_id
_entity_poly.type
_entity_poly.pdbx_seq_one_letter_code
_entity_poly.pdbx_strand_id
1 'polypeptide(L)'
;VARPLTVTVPIGMSLREVLALAGGATVDDPGFINGGPMMGGLITSLDSPVTKTTGGLLVLPKSHPLIQRRMQDERTVLSVARTVCEQCRLCTDLCPRHLIGHELSPHLLVRAVNFHQAATPQLLLSALTCSECNVCESVACPVGISPMRINRMLKRELRAQNQRYEGPLYPADEMAKYRLVPVKRLIAKLGLSPWYQEAPLVEDEPAVET
;
A
#
# COMPACT_ATOMS: atom_id res chain seq x y z
N VAL A 1 18.88 3.30 7.97
CA VAL A 1 19.25 4.57 8.65
C VAL A 1 20.20 4.25 9.77
N ALA A 2 21.07 5.17 10.17
CA ALA A 2 22.06 4.90 11.21
C ALA A 2 21.41 4.70 12.59
N ARG A 3 20.35 5.47 12.89
CA ARG A 3 19.60 5.40 14.14
C ARG A 3 18.09 5.40 13.87
N PRO A 4 17.42 4.23 13.86
CA PRO A 4 15.96 4.17 13.82
C PRO A 4 15.36 4.85 15.04
N LEU A 5 14.39 5.74 14.84
CA LEU A 5 13.80 6.53 15.92
C LEU A 5 12.42 7.06 15.53
N THR A 6 11.63 7.43 16.53
CA THR A 6 10.39 8.18 16.39
C THR A 6 10.60 9.57 16.98
N VAL A 7 10.21 10.63 16.28
CA VAL A 7 10.35 12.02 16.73
C VAL A 7 9.08 12.80 16.47
N THR A 8 8.81 13.78 17.34
CA THR A 8 7.84 14.83 17.08
C THR A 8 8.49 15.89 16.21
N VAL A 9 7.86 16.23 15.09
CA VAL A 9 8.39 17.20 14.12
C VAL A 9 7.28 18.17 13.69
N PRO A 10 7.61 19.43 13.37
CA PRO A 10 6.65 20.38 12.81
C PRO A 10 6.07 19.91 11.46
N ILE A 11 4.79 20.22 11.23
CA ILE A 11 4.20 20.10 9.89
C ILE A 11 4.91 21.09 8.96
N GLY A 12 5.33 20.62 7.78
CA GLY A 12 6.08 21.42 6.82
C GLY A 12 7.58 21.14 6.79
N MET A 13 8.15 20.58 7.87
CA MET A 13 9.55 20.11 7.88
C MET A 13 9.79 19.13 6.73
N SER A 14 10.92 19.23 6.03
CA SER A 14 11.20 18.33 4.92
C SER A 14 11.52 16.92 5.42
N LEU A 15 11.15 15.89 4.65
CA LEU A 15 11.54 14.51 4.95
C LEU A 15 13.07 14.31 4.92
N ARG A 16 13.80 15.22 4.26
CA ARG A 16 15.27 15.28 4.27
C ARG A 16 15.80 15.60 5.66
N GLU A 17 15.24 16.61 6.33
CA GLU A 17 15.62 16.97 7.70
C GLU A 17 15.26 15.86 8.67
N VAL A 18 14.09 15.25 8.53
CA VAL A 18 13.69 14.08 9.33
C VAL A 18 14.67 12.92 9.16
N LEU A 19 15.12 12.65 7.94
CA LEU A 19 16.14 11.62 7.66
C LEU A 19 17.49 11.97 8.30
N ALA A 20 17.86 13.25 8.35
CA ALA A 20 19.08 13.70 9.00
C ALA A 20 19.05 13.46 10.52
N LEU A 21 17.91 13.66 11.19
CA LEU A 21 17.72 13.34 12.61
C LEU A 21 17.98 11.85 12.92
N ALA A 22 17.62 10.97 11.97
CA ALA A 22 17.89 9.53 12.00
C ALA A 22 19.33 9.12 11.62
N GLY A 23 20.22 10.11 11.41
CA GLY A 23 21.62 9.89 11.04
C GLY A 23 21.83 9.51 9.57
N GLY A 24 20.86 9.81 8.69
CA GLY A 24 20.98 9.59 7.26
C GLY A 24 20.70 8.15 6.79
N ALA A 25 20.70 7.97 5.47
CA ALA A 25 20.60 6.65 4.85
C ALA A 25 21.92 5.88 5.00
N THR A 26 21.81 4.57 5.26
CA THR A 26 22.96 3.66 5.41
C THR A 26 23.18 2.78 4.16
N VAL A 27 22.49 3.10 3.07
CA VAL A 27 22.50 2.35 1.80
C VAL A 27 22.80 3.34 0.68
N ASP A 28 23.55 2.92 -0.33
CA ASP A 28 24.10 3.83 -1.36
C ASP A 28 23.03 4.40 -2.31
N ASP A 29 22.06 3.57 -2.73
CA ASP A 29 20.94 3.96 -3.60
C ASP A 29 19.60 3.67 -2.91
N PRO A 30 19.14 4.56 -2.00
CA PRO A 30 17.91 4.38 -1.26
C PRO A 30 16.66 4.70 -2.10
N GLY A 31 15.65 3.84 -1.97
CA GLY A 31 14.25 4.16 -2.26
C GLY A 31 13.51 4.54 -0.98
N PHE A 32 12.53 5.43 -1.11
CA PHE A 32 11.81 6.01 0.02
C PHE A 32 10.31 5.74 -0.07
N ILE A 33 9.73 5.29 1.04
CA ILE A 33 8.27 5.16 1.19
C ILE A 33 7.81 6.08 2.31
N ASN A 34 6.90 7.00 1.99
CA ASN A 34 6.20 7.81 2.98
C ASN A 34 4.95 7.05 3.47
N GLY A 35 4.93 6.74 4.77
CA GLY A 35 3.95 5.88 5.44
C GLY A 35 4.48 4.47 5.73
N GLY A 36 3.56 3.54 6.00
CA GLY A 36 3.90 2.16 6.30
C GLY A 36 4.22 1.30 5.06
N PRO A 37 4.73 0.08 5.24
CA PRO A 37 5.12 -0.78 4.13
C PRO A 37 3.93 -1.27 3.28
N MET A 38 2.73 -1.26 3.88
CA MET A 38 1.48 -1.58 3.20
C MET A 38 0.97 -0.34 2.46
N MET A 39 0.40 0.64 3.15
CA MET A 39 -0.32 1.75 2.50
C MET A 39 0.56 2.94 2.07
N GLY A 40 1.84 2.94 2.44
CA GLY A 40 2.76 4.03 2.11
C GLY A 40 3.06 4.14 0.61
N GLY A 41 3.21 5.38 0.16
CA GLY A 41 3.52 5.74 -1.22
C GLY A 41 5.03 5.86 -1.44
N LEU A 42 5.50 5.46 -2.63
CA LEU A 42 6.86 5.76 -3.07
C LEU A 42 6.98 7.27 -3.29
N ILE A 43 8.03 7.88 -2.75
CA ILE A 43 8.36 9.28 -3.00
C ILE A 43 9.66 9.37 -3.80
N THR A 44 9.74 10.35 -4.70
CA THR A 44 10.91 10.58 -5.55
C THR A 44 11.79 11.72 -5.06
N SER A 45 11.29 12.53 -4.11
CA SER A 45 12.05 13.61 -3.47
C SER A 45 11.79 13.66 -1.97
N LEU A 46 12.87 13.85 -1.20
CA LEU A 46 12.85 14.08 0.25
C LEU A 46 12.52 15.53 0.62
N ASP A 47 12.40 16.42 -0.35
CA ASP A 47 11.98 17.81 -0.13
C ASP A 47 10.46 17.90 0.06
N SER A 48 9.76 16.77 -0.08
CA SER A 48 8.35 16.66 0.29
C SER A 48 8.17 16.96 1.78
N PRO A 49 7.16 17.76 2.16
CA PRO A 49 6.97 18.15 3.54
C PRO A 49 6.35 17.02 4.36
N VAL A 50 6.63 17.02 5.66
CA VAL A 50 5.85 16.33 6.68
C VAL A 50 4.45 16.94 6.70
N THR A 51 3.43 16.09 6.66
CA THR A 51 2.02 16.48 6.73
C THR A 51 1.33 15.75 7.88
N LYS A 52 0.08 16.10 8.19
CA LYS A 52 -0.73 15.39 9.21
C LYS A 52 -0.87 13.89 8.98
N THR A 53 -0.69 13.43 7.73
CA THR A 53 -0.80 12.01 7.35
C THR A 53 0.56 11.32 7.25
N THR A 54 1.67 12.04 7.44
CA THR A 54 3.01 11.46 7.47
C THR A 54 3.15 10.64 8.76
N GLY A 55 3.10 9.32 8.63
CA GLY A 55 3.23 8.40 9.77
C GLY A 55 4.62 7.79 9.95
N GLY A 56 5.47 7.82 8.92
CA GLY A 56 6.82 7.25 8.98
C GLY A 56 7.52 7.33 7.63
N LEU A 57 8.85 7.25 7.65
CA LEU A 57 9.69 7.24 6.44
C LEU A 57 10.48 5.93 6.41
N LEU A 58 10.14 5.04 5.48
CA LEU A 58 10.94 3.84 5.25
C LEU A 58 12.03 4.13 4.23
N VAL A 59 13.27 3.78 4.61
CA VAL A 59 14.46 3.89 3.77
C VAL A 59 14.96 2.50 3.47
N LEU A 60 14.80 2.06 2.23
CA LEU A 60 15.15 0.71 1.76
C LEU A 60 16.10 0.81 0.57
N PRO A 61 16.95 -0.18 0.30
CA PRO A 61 17.69 -0.24 -0.97
C PRO A 61 16.72 -0.14 -2.14
N LYS A 62 17.08 0.56 -3.21
CA LYS A 62 16.23 0.65 -4.40
C LYS A 62 15.94 -0.72 -5.02
N SER A 63 16.86 -1.67 -4.89
CA SER A 63 16.71 -3.07 -5.29
C SER A 63 15.68 -3.85 -4.45
N HIS A 64 15.23 -3.31 -3.32
CA HIS A 64 14.30 -3.99 -2.43
C HIS A 64 12.94 -4.26 -3.14
N PRO A 65 12.33 -5.46 -3.00
CA PRO A 65 11.10 -5.82 -3.71
C PRO A 65 9.94 -4.82 -3.53
N LEU A 66 9.77 -4.25 -2.33
CA LEU A 66 8.75 -3.22 -2.08
C LEU A 66 8.95 -1.93 -2.88
N ILE A 67 10.20 -1.54 -3.13
CA ILE A 67 10.54 -0.36 -3.93
C ILE A 67 10.34 -0.69 -5.40
N GLN A 68 10.94 -1.79 -5.87
CA GLN A 68 10.82 -2.25 -7.26
C GLN A 68 9.36 -2.38 -7.70
N ARG A 69 8.51 -3.00 -6.89
CA ARG A 69 7.06 -3.13 -7.18
C ARG A 69 6.34 -1.80 -7.29
N ARG A 70 6.74 -0.77 -6.52
CA ARG A 70 6.12 0.57 -6.60
C ARG A 70 6.64 1.38 -7.78
N MET A 71 7.87 1.11 -8.23
CA MET A 71 8.47 1.74 -9.40
C MET A 71 7.94 1.20 -10.74
N GLN A 72 7.42 -0.03 -10.77
CA GLN A 72 6.83 -0.61 -11.98
C GLN A 72 5.75 0.31 -12.56
N ASP A 73 5.77 0.52 -13.87
CA ASP A 73 4.73 1.30 -14.55
C ASP A 73 3.41 0.53 -14.65
N GLU A 74 2.34 1.25 -14.94
CA GLU A 74 0.98 0.69 -14.98
C GLU A 74 0.77 -0.31 -16.12
N ARG A 75 1.41 -0.11 -17.28
CA ARG A 75 1.32 -1.03 -18.41
C ARG A 75 1.97 -2.37 -18.07
N THR A 76 3.12 -2.36 -17.39
CA THR A 76 3.77 -3.57 -16.90
C THR A 76 2.88 -4.31 -15.90
N VAL A 77 2.25 -3.61 -14.95
CA VAL A 77 1.33 -4.23 -13.99
C VAL A 77 0.16 -4.93 -14.69
N LEU A 78 -0.49 -4.27 -15.65
CA LEU A 78 -1.59 -4.85 -16.42
C LEU A 78 -1.12 -6.04 -17.27
N SER A 79 0.04 -5.93 -17.92
CA SER A 79 0.62 -6.99 -18.76
C SER A 79 0.92 -8.26 -17.97
N VAL A 80 1.59 -8.14 -16.82
CA VAL A 80 1.85 -9.27 -15.92
C VAL A 80 0.53 -9.90 -15.48
N ALA A 81 -0.42 -9.08 -15.04
CA ALA A 81 -1.70 -9.58 -14.56
C ALA A 81 -2.53 -10.29 -15.63
N ARG A 82 -2.48 -9.83 -16.89
CA ARG A 82 -3.12 -10.51 -18.03
C ARG A 82 -2.48 -11.86 -18.36
N THR A 83 -1.18 -12.01 -18.08
CA THR A 83 -0.40 -13.18 -18.46
C THR A 83 -0.46 -14.29 -17.40
N VAL A 84 -0.37 -13.95 -16.11
CA VAL A 84 -0.18 -14.95 -15.04
C VAL A 84 -1.38 -15.12 -14.11
N CYS A 85 -2.42 -14.28 -14.21
CA CYS A 85 -3.57 -14.39 -13.32
C CYS A 85 -4.38 -15.67 -13.56
N GLU A 86 -4.44 -16.52 -12.54
CA GLU A 86 -5.17 -17.80 -12.52
C GLU A 86 -6.61 -17.69 -12.01
N GLN A 87 -7.07 -16.48 -11.67
CA GLN A 87 -8.46 -16.20 -11.23
C GLN A 87 -8.93 -16.98 -9.98
N CYS A 88 -8.01 -17.39 -9.10
CA CYS A 88 -8.25 -18.21 -7.90
C CYS A 88 -9.04 -17.57 -6.74
N ARG A 89 -9.56 -16.34 -6.89
CA ARG A 89 -10.34 -15.58 -5.89
C ARG A 89 -9.65 -15.23 -4.55
N LEU A 90 -8.45 -15.75 -4.24
CA LEU A 90 -7.74 -15.48 -2.97
C LEU A 90 -7.63 -13.99 -2.60
N CYS A 91 -7.44 -13.11 -3.58
CA CYS A 91 -7.37 -11.67 -3.37
C CYS A 91 -8.66 -11.03 -2.84
N THR A 92 -9.81 -11.70 -3.01
CA THR A 92 -11.09 -11.33 -2.40
C THR A 92 -11.29 -11.98 -1.06
N ASP A 93 -10.96 -13.27 -0.94
CA ASP A 93 -11.16 -14.03 0.30
C ASP A 93 -10.32 -13.48 1.46
N LEU A 94 -9.16 -12.89 1.18
CA LEU A 94 -8.29 -12.22 2.15
C LEU A 94 -8.48 -10.68 2.18
N CYS A 95 -9.41 -10.12 1.41
CA CYS A 95 -9.60 -8.68 1.39
C CYS A 95 -10.28 -8.20 2.69
N PRO A 96 -9.66 -7.32 3.50
CA PRO A 96 -10.26 -6.86 4.74
C PRO A 96 -11.59 -6.14 4.53
N ARG A 97 -11.74 -5.40 3.41
CA ARG A 97 -12.98 -4.68 3.08
C ARG A 97 -14.12 -5.64 2.73
N HIS A 98 -13.82 -6.72 2.00
CA HIS A 98 -14.78 -7.78 1.71
C HIS A 98 -15.24 -8.47 3.00
N LEU A 99 -14.29 -8.83 3.87
CA LEU A 99 -14.55 -9.52 5.12
C LEU A 99 -15.38 -8.71 6.12
N ILE A 100 -15.35 -7.37 6.06
CA ILE A 100 -16.20 -6.51 6.90
C ILE A 100 -17.50 -6.07 6.20
N GLY A 101 -17.88 -6.75 5.11
CA GLY A 101 -19.20 -6.61 4.49
C GLY A 101 -19.29 -5.65 3.30
N HIS A 102 -18.19 -5.09 2.79
CA HIS A 102 -18.25 -4.32 1.53
C HIS A 102 -18.30 -5.25 0.32
N GLU A 103 -19.02 -4.85 -0.74
CA GLU A 103 -19.12 -5.60 -2.01
C GLU A 103 -17.84 -5.57 -2.87
N LEU A 104 -16.67 -5.41 -2.25
CA LEU A 104 -15.40 -5.35 -2.95
C LEU A 104 -14.92 -6.75 -3.32
N SER A 105 -14.89 -7.04 -4.62
CA SER A 105 -14.36 -8.30 -5.16
C SER A 105 -13.14 -8.06 -6.05
N PRO A 106 -11.91 -7.95 -5.49
CA PRO A 106 -10.71 -7.70 -6.29
C PRO A 106 -10.50 -8.66 -7.46
N HIS A 107 -10.83 -9.94 -7.33
CA HIS A 107 -10.70 -10.91 -8.43
C HIS A 107 -11.58 -10.56 -9.63
N LEU A 108 -12.81 -10.10 -9.40
CA LEU A 108 -13.73 -9.69 -10.46
C LEU A 108 -13.31 -8.37 -11.09
N LEU A 109 -12.79 -7.43 -10.29
CA LEU A 109 -12.28 -6.16 -10.79
C LEU A 109 -11.04 -6.34 -11.66
N VAL A 110 -10.13 -7.25 -11.27
CA VAL A 110 -9.01 -7.66 -12.13
C VAL A 110 -9.52 -8.25 -13.44
N ARG A 111 -10.58 -9.07 -13.41
CA ARG A 111 -11.17 -9.65 -14.63
C ARG A 111 -11.79 -8.61 -15.55
N ALA A 112 -12.54 -7.67 -14.97
CA ALA A 112 -13.18 -6.58 -15.71
C ALA A 112 -12.15 -5.70 -16.42
N VAL A 113 -11.07 -5.32 -15.72
CA VAL A 113 -10.05 -4.42 -16.26
C VAL A 113 -9.11 -5.13 -17.25
N ASN A 114 -8.61 -6.33 -16.94
CA ASN A 114 -7.58 -6.98 -17.77
C ASN A 114 -8.11 -7.83 -18.92
N PHE A 115 -9.31 -8.39 -18.79
CA PHE A 115 -9.88 -9.30 -19.80
C PHE A 115 -11.08 -8.70 -20.52
N HIS A 116 -11.39 -7.42 -20.26
CA HIS A 116 -12.58 -6.73 -20.78
C HIS A 116 -13.86 -7.55 -20.63
N GLN A 117 -13.94 -8.35 -19.56
CA GLN A 117 -15.13 -9.14 -19.27
C GLN A 117 -16.23 -8.19 -18.81
N ALA A 118 -17.44 -8.39 -19.36
CA ALA A 118 -18.60 -7.59 -19.01
C ALA A 118 -18.83 -7.62 -17.49
N ALA A 119 -18.56 -6.51 -16.83
CA ALA A 119 -18.84 -6.26 -15.44
C ALA A 119 -20.07 -5.37 -15.34
N THR A 120 -20.92 -5.62 -14.35
CA THR A 120 -22.02 -4.70 -14.05
C THR A 120 -21.45 -3.36 -13.60
N PRO A 121 -22.13 -2.23 -13.88
CA PRO A 121 -21.71 -0.92 -13.38
C PRO A 121 -21.50 -0.93 -11.86
N GLN A 122 -22.40 -1.60 -11.12
CA GLN A 122 -22.31 -1.72 -9.66
C GLN A 122 -21.02 -2.43 -9.21
N LEU A 123 -20.62 -3.50 -9.91
CA LEU A 123 -19.37 -4.20 -9.61
C LEU A 123 -18.18 -3.25 -9.80
N LEU A 124 -18.13 -2.47 -10.89
CA LEU A 124 -17.06 -1.51 -11.12
C LEU A 124 -17.03 -0.43 -10.03
N LEU A 125 -18.19 0.11 -9.64
CA LEU A 125 -18.32 1.09 -8.57
C LEU A 125 -17.83 0.55 -7.21
N SER A 126 -17.93 -0.76 -6.96
CA SER A 126 -17.40 -1.36 -5.73
C SER A 126 -15.91 -1.08 -5.53
N ALA A 127 -15.14 -0.83 -6.60
CA ALA A 127 -13.73 -0.45 -6.54
C ALA A 127 -13.47 0.79 -5.66
N LEU A 128 -14.45 1.69 -5.57
CA LEU A 128 -14.39 2.91 -4.74
C LEU A 128 -14.35 2.59 -3.24
N THR A 129 -14.84 1.41 -2.83
CA THR A 129 -14.84 0.97 -1.41
C THR A 129 -13.47 0.46 -0.95
N CYS A 130 -12.50 0.30 -1.85
CA CYS A 130 -11.17 -0.21 -1.55
C CYS A 130 -10.35 0.77 -0.69
N SER A 131 -9.72 0.26 0.36
CA SER A 131 -8.82 1.00 1.25
C SER A 131 -7.36 1.03 0.79
N GLU A 132 -7.03 0.38 -0.33
CA GLU A 132 -5.67 0.37 -0.90
C GLU A 132 -4.61 -0.23 0.08
N CYS A 133 -5.03 -1.21 0.89
CA CYS A 133 -4.23 -1.80 1.95
C CYS A 133 -3.16 -2.83 1.51
N ASN A 134 -3.07 -3.17 0.22
CA ASN A 134 -2.08 -4.09 -0.36
C ASN A 134 -2.10 -5.55 0.11
N VAL A 135 -3.08 -5.99 0.91
CA VAL A 135 -3.21 -7.41 1.30
C VAL A 135 -3.37 -8.31 0.08
N CYS A 136 -4.15 -7.88 -0.92
CA CYS A 136 -4.40 -8.65 -2.13
C CYS A 136 -3.15 -8.88 -3.00
N GLU A 137 -2.16 -7.99 -2.98
CA GLU A 137 -0.89 -8.13 -3.73
C GLU A 137 0.24 -8.70 -2.88
N SER A 138 0.35 -8.27 -1.63
CA SER A 138 1.49 -8.59 -0.76
C SER A 138 1.32 -9.91 -0.03
N VAL A 139 0.09 -10.39 0.12
CA VAL A 139 -0.22 -11.59 0.90
C VAL A 139 -1.01 -12.60 0.08
N ALA A 140 -2.10 -12.18 -0.56
CA ALA A 140 -3.07 -13.11 -1.11
C ALA A 140 -2.68 -13.71 -2.47
N CYS A 141 -2.12 -12.91 -3.39
CA CYS A 141 -1.85 -13.38 -4.74
C CYS A 141 -0.65 -14.36 -4.77
N PRO A 142 -0.85 -15.63 -5.21
CA PRO A 142 0.23 -16.60 -5.29
C PRO A 142 1.17 -16.34 -6.48
N VAL A 143 0.64 -15.78 -7.56
CA VAL A 143 1.36 -15.46 -8.81
C VAL A 143 1.91 -14.02 -8.86
N GLY A 144 1.81 -13.27 -7.76
CA GLY A 144 2.48 -11.98 -7.59
C GLY A 144 1.95 -10.80 -8.42
N ILE A 145 0.71 -10.85 -8.94
CA ILE A 145 0.07 -9.69 -9.57
C ILE A 145 -0.36 -8.66 -8.51
N SER A 146 -0.70 -7.45 -8.95
CA SER A 146 -1.20 -6.40 -8.05
C SER A 146 -2.69 -6.06 -8.28
N PRO A 147 -3.64 -6.75 -7.63
CA PRO A 147 -5.06 -6.37 -7.70
C PRO A 147 -5.31 -4.97 -7.12
N MET A 148 -4.53 -4.54 -6.12
CA MET A 148 -4.67 -3.20 -5.55
C MET A 148 -4.35 -2.14 -6.59
N ARG A 149 -3.21 -2.22 -7.28
CA ARG A 149 -2.81 -1.19 -8.25
C ARG A 149 -3.77 -1.14 -9.43
N ILE A 150 -4.26 -2.29 -9.90
CA ILE A 150 -5.32 -2.35 -10.92
C ILE A 150 -6.58 -1.65 -10.43
N ASN A 151 -7.02 -1.94 -9.21
CA ASN A 151 -8.18 -1.27 -8.60
C ASN A 151 -7.95 0.24 -8.44
N ARG A 152 -6.73 0.69 -8.13
CA ARG A 152 -6.38 2.11 -7.99
C ARG A 152 -6.43 2.85 -9.32
N MET A 153 -6.14 2.18 -10.44
CA MET A 153 -6.36 2.73 -11.79
C MET A 153 -7.84 2.96 -12.03
N LEU A 154 -8.67 1.93 -11.85
CA LEU A 154 -10.13 2.04 -11.97
C LEU A 154 -10.73 3.10 -11.04
N LYS A 155 -10.26 3.17 -9.79
CA LYS A 155 -10.72 4.16 -8.80
C LYS A 155 -10.42 5.61 -9.23
N ARG A 156 -9.29 5.85 -9.90
CA ARG A 156 -8.96 7.18 -10.47
C ARG A 156 -9.91 7.54 -11.60
N GLU A 157 -10.20 6.61 -12.51
CA GLU A 157 -11.15 6.82 -13.61
C GLU A 157 -12.56 7.12 -13.11
N LEU A 158 -13.08 6.32 -12.18
CA LEU A 158 -14.41 6.51 -11.59
C LEU A 158 -14.53 7.84 -10.85
N ARG A 159 -13.49 8.24 -10.10
CA ARG A 159 -13.46 9.54 -9.41
C ARG A 159 -13.43 10.72 -10.38
N ALA A 160 -12.68 10.62 -11.48
CA ALA A 160 -12.68 11.65 -12.53
C ALA A 160 -14.06 11.84 -13.17
N GLN A 161 -14.88 10.78 -13.18
CA GLN A 161 -16.26 10.81 -13.64
C GLN A 161 -17.27 11.20 -12.54
N ASN A 162 -16.81 11.59 -11.34
CA ASN A 162 -17.64 11.91 -10.18
C ASN A 162 -18.60 10.78 -9.76
N GLN A 163 -18.24 9.53 -10.06
CA GLN A 163 -19.06 8.38 -9.71
C GLN A 163 -19.05 8.13 -8.21
N ARG A 164 -20.18 7.66 -7.67
CA ARG A 164 -20.34 7.29 -6.26
C ARG A 164 -20.83 5.86 -6.17
N TYR A 165 -20.28 5.13 -5.20
CA TYR A 165 -20.79 3.81 -4.87
C TYR A 165 -21.95 3.96 -3.89
N GLU A 166 -23.10 3.43 -4.27
CA GLU A 166 -24.27 3.30 -3.42
C GLU A 166 -24.62 1.83 -3.34
N GLY A 167 -24.40 1.22 -2.19
CA GLY A 167 -24.66 -0.19 -1.99
C GLY A 167 -24.71 -0.51 -0.49
N PRO A 168 -25.34 -1.64 -0.13
CA PRO A 168 -25.48 -2.03 1.26
C PRO A 168 -24.11 -2.36 1.88
N LEU A 169 -24.06 -2.24 3.21
CA LEU A 169 -23.02 -2.84 4.03
C LEU A 169 -23.60 -4.09 4.68
N TYR A 170 -23.02 -5.25 4.37
CA TYR A 170 -23.46 -6.51 4.96
C TYR A 170 -22.81 -6.73 6.32
N PRO A 171 -23.35 -7.66 7.14
CA PRO A 171 -22.64 -8.14 8.32
C PRO A 171 -21.24 -8.66 7.95
N ALA A 172 -20.28 -8.49 8.88
CA ALA A 172 -18.94 -9.03 8.70
C ALA A 172 -18.99 -10.56 8.57
N ASP A 173 -18.16 -11.09 7.67
CA ASP A 173 -17.99 -12.53 7.48
C ASP A 173 -17.40 -13.14 8.76
N GLU A 174 -17.96 -14.25 9.23
CA GLU A 174 -17.45 -14.95 10.42
C GLU A 174 -15.97 -15.37 10.25
N MET A 175 -15.53 -15.63 9.01
CA MET A 175 -14.16 -15.95 8.66
C MET A 175 -13.19 -14.77 8.86
N ALA A 176 -13.67 -13.55 9.05
CA ALA A 176 -12.82 -12.40 9.37
C ALA A 176 -11.93 -12.68 10.59
N LYS A 177 -12.44 -13.44 11.58
CA LYS A 177 -11.69 -13.84 12.79
C LYS A 177 -10.51 -14.76 12.49
N TYR A 178 -10.57 -15.54 11.42
CA TYR A 178 -9.60 -16.57 11.06
C TYR A 178 -8.69 -16.19 9.88
N ARG A 179 -9.04 -15.13 9.15
CA ARG A 179 -8.32 -14.65 7.96
C ARG A 179 -7.45 -13.42 8.22
N LEU A 180 -7.20 -13.08 9.48
CA LEU A 180 -6.27 -12.03 9.85
C LEU A 180 -4.85 -12.38 9.38
N VAL A 181 -4.13 -11.37 8.87
CA VAL A 181 -2.75 -11.53 8.43
C VAL A 181 -1.82 -11.39 9.65
N PRO A 182 -1.08 -12.44 10.06
CA PRO A 182 -0.15 -12.33 11.18
C PRO A 182 1.00 -11.39 10.83
N VAL A 183 1.23 -10.37 11.67
CA VAL A 183 2.22 -9.30 11.42
C VAL A 183 3.63 -9.86 11.19
N LYS A 184 4.04 -10.86 11.99
CA LYS A 184 5.36 -11.52 11.83
C LYS A 184 5.52 -12.18 10.45
N ARG A 185 4.48 -12.86 9.96
CA ARG A 185 4.49 -13.48 8.63
C ARG A 185 4.47 -12.42 7.52
N LEU A 186 3.76 -11.33 7.73
CA LEU A 186 3.74 -10.21 6.79
C LEU A 186 5.13 -9.59 6.64
N ILE A 187 5.81 -9.27 7.74
CA ILE A 187 7.16 -8.70 7.74
C ILE A 187 8.13 -9.60 6.95
N ALA A 188 8.11 -10.90 7.22
CA ALA A 188 8.95 -11.86 6.51
C ALA A 188 8.61 -11.91 5.01
N LYS A 189 7.32 -11.97 4.66
CA LYS A 189 6.87 -12.00 3.25
C LYS A 189 7.22 -10.72 2.48
N LEU A 190 7.27 -9.59 3.16
CA LEU A 190 7.67 -8.31 2.58
C LEU A 190 9.20 -8.14 2.47
N GLY A 191 9.99 -9.07 3.00
CA GLY A 191 11.45 -8.96 3.05
C GLY A 191 11.96 -7.96 4.09
N LEU A 192 11.13 -7.56 5.05
CA LEU A 192 11.43 -6.49 5.99
C LEU A 192 12.08 -6.95 7.29
N SER A 193 12.31 -8.25 7.48
CA SER A 193 12.90 -8.79 8.71
C SER A 193 14.20 -8.08 9.15
N PRO A 194 15.16 -7.75 8.27
CA PRO A 194 16.36 -7.01 8.66
C PRO A 194 16.09 -5.57 9.14
N TRP A 195 14.98 -4.97 8.69
CA TRP A 195 14.56 -3.60 9.03
C TRP A 195 13.57 -3.56 10.20
N TYR A 196 13.17 -4.72 10.72
CA TYR A 196 12.24 -4.78 11.84
C TYR A 196 12.98 -4.63 13.17
N GLN A 197 13.27 -3.37 13.52
CA GLN A 197 13.99 -2.96 14.71
C GLN A 197 13.15 -1.95 15.50
N GLU A 198 13.44 -1.80 16.79
CA GLU A 198 12.79 -0.77 17.61
C GLU A 198 13.17 0.63 17.13
N ALA A 199 12.19 1.52 17.13
CA ALA A 199 12.34 2.94 16.80
C ALA A 199 11.72 3.76 17.95
N PRO A 200 12.43 3.88 19.09
CA PRO A 200 11.88 4.53 20.27
C PRO A 200 11.56 6.00 20.03
N LEU A 201 10.57 6.52 20.75
CA LEU A 201 10.28 7.95 20.77
C LEU A 201 11.42 8.69 21.49
N VAL A 202 11.96 9.70 20.81
CA VAL A 202 12.96 10.62 21.38
C VAL A 202 12.24 11.90 21.74
N GLU A 203 12.44 12.39 22.97
CA GLU A 203 11.74 13.55 23.53
C GLU A 203 12.27 14.90 23.01
N ASP A 204 13.44 14.93 22.40
CA ASP A 204 14.00 16.15 21.81
C ASP A 204 13.19 16.59 20.58
N GLU A 205 12.46 17.70 20.73
CA GLU A 205 11.86 18.40 19.61
C GLU A 205 12.97 19.13 18.82
N PRO A 206 13.07 18.95 17.49
CA PRO A 206 14.04 19.66 16.70
C PRO A 206 13.78 21.17 16.79
N ALA A 207 14.85 21.95 16.98
CA ALA A 207 14.76 23.40 17.04
C ALA A 207 14.10 23.94 15.76
N VAL A 208 13.01 24.70 15.93
CA VAL A 208 12.33 25.37 14.83
C VAL A 208 13.16 26.61 14.49
N GLU A 209 13.94 26.58 13.41
CA GLU A 209 14.51 27.80 12.85
C GLU A 209 13.36 28.61 12.23
N THR A 210 13.00 29.71 12.90
CA THR A 210 12.00 30.71 12.45
C THR A 210 12.56 31.65 11.40
#